data_AF-A0A2Z2M811-F1
#
_entry.id   AF-A0A2Z2M811-F1
#
_cell.length_a   1.000
_cell.length_b   1.000
_cell.length_c   1.000
_cell.angle_alpha   90.00
_cell.angle_beta   90.00
_cell.angle_gamma   90.00
#
_symmetry.space_group_name_H-M   'P 1'
#
loop_
_entity.id
_entity.type
_entity.pdbx_description
1 polymer ?
#
loop_
_entity_poly.entity_id
_entity_poly.type
_entity_poly.pdbx_seq_one_letter_code
_entity_poly.pdbx_strand_id
1 'polypeptide(L)'
;MKPVPFLAALLVIVAMTMPWFTPGSKEPGIQMFGVASVGEHSDNKDSAGLSFIDVARNVYLNRDVLNQNLRLEEKGGVPGMLLSFIAFPLIIIGAVTGLFKGKFGHGIGLVGMVILTLALVYGNGRSTGSLRIGSGYLLAWVGFSVGLVSSAFQK
;
A
#
# COMPACT_ATOMS: atom_id res chain seq x y z
N MET A 1 3.31 -5.79 27.71
CA MET A 1 3.47 -5.53 26.26
C MET A 1 4.86 -4.93 26.03
N LYS A 2 5.59 -5.37 25.00
CA LYS A 2 6.93 -4.83 24.71
C LYS A 2 6.77 -3.48 23.99
N PRO A 3 7.39 -2.38 24.47
CA PRO A 3 7.04 -1.03 24.03
C PRO A 3 7.44 -0.76 22.57
N VAL A 4 8.61 -1.24 22.13
CA VAL A 4 9.14 -0.98 20.78
C VAL A 4 8.29 -1.62 19.67
N PRO A 5 8.00 -2.93 19.67
CA PRO A 5 7.17 -3.53 18.60
C PRO A 5 5.73 -3.02 18.62
N PHE A 6 5.21 -2.62 19.79
CA PHE A 6 3.90 -1.98 19.90
C PHE A 6 3.88 -0.60 19.24
N LEU A 7 4.85 0.26 19.58
CA LEU A 7 4.99 1.60 18.99
C LEU A 7 5.23 1.51 17.47
N ALA A 8 5.99 0.51 17.03
CA ALA A 8 6.21 0.26 15.61
C ALA A 8 4.90 -0.10 14.88
N ALA A 9 4.04 -0.94 15.46
CA ALA A 9 2.73 -1.25 14.89
C ALA A 9 1.79 -0.02 14.92
N LEU A 10 1.84 0.77 15.99
CA LEU A 10 1.09 2.02 16.08
C LEU A 10 1.51 3.03 15.00
N LEU A 11 2.83 3.15 14.76
CA LEU A 11 3.37 3.98 13.69
C LEU A 11 2.81 3.57 12.32
N VAL A 12 2.75 2.26 12.04
CA VAL A 12 2.14 1.76 10.79
C VAL A 12 0.67 2.14 10.69
N ILE A 13 -0.11 1.95 11.75
CA ILE A 13 -1.55 2.30 11.75
C ILE A 13 -1.74 3.80 11.49
N VAL A 14 -0.96 4.65 12.15
CA VAL A 14 -0.99 6.10 11.91
C VAL A 14 -0.57 6.41 10.48
N ALA A 15 0.50 5.78 9.98
CA ALA A 15 0.96 6.02 8.62
C ALA A 15 -0.10 5.63 7.57
N MET A 16 -0.87 4.56 7.81
CA MET A 16 -1.94 4.11 6.93
C MET A 16 -3.14 5.06 6.91
N THR A 17 -3.47 5.71 8.03
CA THR A 17 -4.62 6.63 8.11
C THR A 17 -4.30 8.04 7.62
N MET A 18 -3.02 8.39 7.51
CA MET A 18 -2.61 9.72 7.09
C MET A 18 -2.78 9.93 5.59
N PRO A 19 -3.19 11.14 5.16
CA PRO A 19 -3.41 11.45 3.76
C PRO A 19 -2.11 11.44 2.93
N TRP A 20 -0.93 11.51 3.54
CA TRP A 20 0.35 11.40 2.81
C TRP A 20 0.87 9.96 2.67
N PHE A 21 0.01 8.95 2.84
CA PHE A 21 0.39 7.56 2.55
C PHE A 21 0.80 7.41 1.08
N THR A 22 0.08 8.09 0.19
CA THR A 22 0.43 8.26 -1.21
C THR A 22 0.89 9.70 -1.49
N PRO A 23 1.74 9.95 -2.51
CA PRO A 23 2.17 11.30 -2.85
C PRO A 23 0.99 12.10 -3.44
N GLY A 24 0.88 13.39 -3.09
CA GLY A 24 -0.08 14.30 -3.72
C GLY A 24 0.30 14.60 -5.18
N SER A 25 -0.68 14.62 -6.08
CA SER A 25 -0.49 14.72 -7.53
C SER A 25 -0.51 16.17 -8.03
N LYS A 26 0.66 16.76 -8.31
CA LYS A 26 0.75 17.98 -9.14
C LYS A 26 1.22 17.72 -10.56
N GLU A 27 1.67 16.51 -10.87
CA GLU A 27 2.19 16.19 -12.20
C GLU A 27 1.50 14.96 -12.81
N PRO A 28 0.91 15.09 -14.01
CA PRO A 28 0.12 14.05 -14.65
C PRO A 28 0.94 12.86 -15.19
N GLY A 29 2.27 12.88 -15.07
CA GLY A 29 3.17 11.83 -15.58
C GLY A 29 3.64 10.80 -14.56
N ILE A 30 3.21 10.88 -13.30
CA ILE A 30 3.76 10.07 -12.22
C ILE A 30 2.78 8.97 -11.82
N GLN A 31 3.17 7.71 -12.05
CA GLN A 31 2.35 6.54 -11.76
C GLN A 31 2.04 6.45 -10.26
N MET A 32 0.77 6.59 -9.92
CA MET A 32 0.23 6.40 -8.59
C MET A 32 -0.51 5.07 -8.54
N PHE A 33 -0.02 4.17 -7.67
CA PHE A 33 -0.82 3.08 -7.10
C PHE A 33 -1.63 2.19 -8.06
N GLY A 34 -1.21 1.93 -9.30
CA GLY A 34 -2.04 1.11 -10.22
C GLY A 34 -3.47 1.63 -10.48
N VAL A 35 -3.84 2.77 -9.88
CA VAL A 35 -5.04 3.56 -10.15
C VAL A 35 -4.64 4.67 -11.14
N ALA A 36 -3.82 4.30 -12.12
CA ALA A 36 -3.48 5.16 -13.24
C ALA A 36 -4.63 5.08 -14.26
N SER A 37 -5.84 5.51 -13.89
CA SER A 37 -6.92 5.83 -14.86
C SER A 37 -8.16 6.53 -14.29
N VAL A 38 -8.15 7.07 -13.07
CA VAL A 38 -9.30 7.84 -12.56
C VAL A 38 -8.89 9.28 -12.20
N GLY A 39 -8.08 9.86 -13.08
CA GLY A 39 -7.66 11.27 -13.00
C GLY A 39 -8.15 12.13 -14.15
N GLU A 40 -8.86 11.57 -15.14
CA GLU A 40 -9.28 12.36 -16.30
C GLU A 40 -10.62 13.09 -16.13
N HIS A 41 -11.36 12.90 -15.03
CA HIS A 41 -12.73 13.46 -14.89
C HIS A 41 -13.07 14.03 -13.50
N SER A 42 -12.12 14.67 -12.83
CA SER A 42 -12.42 15.40 -11.59
C SER A 42 -11.78 16.78 -11.60
N ASP A 43 -12.51 17.72 -12.18
CA ASP A 43 -12.30 19.15 -11.98
C ASP A 43 -12.20 19.46 -10.47
N ASN A 44 -11.12 20.14 -10.11
CA ASN A 44 -11.08 21.10 -9.01
C ASN A 44 -11.27 20.53 -7.58
N LYS A 45 -10.19 20.03 -6.99
CA LYS A 45 -9.94 20.03 -5.52
C LYS A 45 -8.46 19.74 -5.28
N ASP A 46 -7.86 20.48 -4.34
CA ASP A 46 -6.47 20.36 -3.91
C ASP A 46 -5.98 18.91 -3.95
N SER A 47 -4.88 18.66 -4.66
CA SER A 47 -4.25 17.35 -4.80
C SER A 47 -3.55 16.90 -3.51
N ALA A 48 -4.33 16.81 -2.44
CA ALA A 48 -3.96 16.17 -1.20
C ALA A 48 -3.71 14.68 -1.48
N GLY A 49 -2.65 14.12 -0.91
CA GLY A 49 -2.41 12.69 -1.01
C GLY A 49 -3.62 11.88 -0.48
N LEU A 50 -3.67 10.61 -0.86
CA LEU A 50 -4.64 9.64 -0.37
C LEU A 50 -4.07 8.80 0.79
N SER A 51 -4.93 8.46 1.75
CA SER A 51 -4.61 7.48 2.78
C SER A 51 -4.62 6.06 2.21
N PHE A 52 -4.02 5.11 2.94
CA PHE A 52 -4.06 3.70 2.56
C PHE A 52 -5.49 3.17 2.46
N ILE A 53 -6.37 3.64 3.34
CA ILE A 53 -7.78 3.21 3.40
C ILE A 53 -8.52 3.71 2.17
N ASP A 54 -8.25 4.93 1.71
CA ASP A 54 -8.87 5.48 0.49
C ASP A 54 -8.45 4.67 -0.74
N VAL A 55 -7.17 4.31 -0.81
CA VAL A 55 -6.65 3.44 -1.89
C VAL A 55 -7.31 2.06 -1.84
N ALA A 56 -7.35 1.42 -0.68
CA ALA A 56 -8.00 0.13 -0.51
C ALA A 56 -9.48 0.21 -0.90
N ARG A 57 -10.21 1.22 -0.41
CA ARG A 57 -11.62 1.45 -0.73
C ARG A 57 -11.86 1.55 -2.24
N ASN A 58 -11.00 2.27 -2.95
CA ASN A 58 -11.09 2.40 -4.41
C ASN A 58 -10.83 1.06 -5.11
N VAL A 59 -9.91 0.24 -4.62
CA VAL A 59 -9.64 -1.10 -5.19
C VAL A 59 -10.78 -2.09 -4.92
N TYR A 60 -11.44 -2.04 -3.76
CA TYR A 60 -12.50 -2.97 -3.40
C TYR A 60 -13.91 -2.55 -3.86
N LEU A 61 -14.22 -1.25 -3.91
CA LEU A 61 -15.58 -0.77 -4.19
C LEU A 61 -15.81 -0.35 -5.65
N ASN A 62 -14.75 -0.06 -6.40
CA ASN A 62 -14.91 0.46 -7.76
C ASN A 62 -15.01 -0.67 -8.79
N ARG A 63 -16.25 -1.11 -9.05
CA ARG A 63 -16.56 -2.24 -9.96
C ARG A 63 -16.09 -2.02 -11.40
N ASP A 64 -16.04 -0.78 -11.85
CA ASP A 64 -15.61 -0.44 -13.22
C ASP A 64 -14.12 -0.69 -13.42
N VAL A 65 -13.31 -0.43 -12.39
CA VAL A 65 -11.86 -0.68 -12.41
C VAL A 65 -11.57 -2.18 -12.34
N LEU A 66 -12.40 -2.94 -11.62
CA LEU A 66 -12.32 -4.40 -11.56
C LEU A 66 -12.64 -5.01 -12.94
N ASN A 67 -13.70 -4.55 -13.59
CA ASN A 67 -14.12 -5.04 -14.92
C ASN A 67 -13.16 -4.64 -16.06
N GLN A 68 -12.55 -3.46 -16.01
CA GLN A 68 -11.59 -3.02 -17.02
C GLN A 68 -10.25 -3.78 -16.93
N ASN A 69 -9.79 -4.13 -15.73
CA ASN A 69 -8.54 -4.87 -15.54
C ASN A 69 -8.66 -6.36 -15.86
N LEU A 70 -9.83 -6.98 -15.60
CA LEU A 70 -10.13 -8.34 -16.07
C LEU A 70 -10.15 -8.43 -17.61
N ARG A 71 -10.45 -7.33 -18.32
CA ARG A 71 -10.36 -7.26 -19.78
C ARG A 71 -8.94 -7.05 -20.32
N LEU A 72 -8.03 -6.47 -19.53
CA LEU A 72 -6.60 -6.36 -19.85
C LEU A 72 -5.81 -7.65 -19.57
N GLU A 73 -6.45 -8.61 -18.90
CA GLU A 73 -5.92 -9.94 -18.55
C GLU A 73 -5.61 -10.83 -19.78
N GLU A 74 -6.22 -10.55 -20.94
CA GLU A 74 -5.99 -11.28 -22.19
C GLU A 74 -4.56 -11.14 -22.77
N LYS A 75 -3.71 -10.24 -22.23
CA LYS A 75 -2.34 -10.01 -22.72
C LYS A 75 -1.22 -10.51 -21.79
N GLY A 76 -1.50 -11.44 -20.87
CA GLY A 76 -0.48 -12.30 -20.26
C GLY A 76 0.40 -11.70 -19.15
N GLY A 77 -0.06 -10.63 -18.49
CA GLY A 77 0.59 -10.08 -17.29
C GLY A 77 -0.18 -10.46 -16.03
N VAL A 78 0.52 -10.72 -14.91
CA VAL A 78 -0.13 -10.84 -13.59
C VAL A 78 -0.77 -9.50 -13.23
N PRO A 79 -2.09 -9.41 -13.00
CA PRO A 79 -2.72 -8.13 -12.75
C PRO A 79 -2.24 -7.54 -11.43
N GLY A 80 -1.62 -6.35 -11.48
CA GLY A 80 -1.21 -5.60 -10.28
C GLY A 80 -2.36 -5.37 -9.29
N MET A 81 -3.59 -5.35 -9.79
CA MET A 81 -4.80 -5.28 -8.97
C MET A 81 -5.01 -6.54 -8.11
N LEU A 82 -4.72 -7.74 -8.63
CA LEU A 82 -4.88 -9.01 -7.90
C LEU A 82 -3.84 -9.11 -6.78
N LEU A 83 -2.61 -8.68 -7.05
CA LEU A 83 -1.55 -8.55 -6.03
C LEU A 83 -1.93 -7.51 -4.97
N SER A 84 -2.49 -6.36 -5.36
CA SER A 84 -2.95 -5.32 -4.42
C SER A 84 -4.10 -5.80 -3.55
N PHE A 85 -5.02 -6.61 -4.10
CA PHE A 85 -6.16 -7.21 -3.39
C PHE A 85 -5.71 -8.15 -2.26
N ILE A 86 -4.58 -8.82 -2.42
CA ILE A 86 -3.97 -9.68 -1.39
C ILE A 86 -3.11 -8.84 -0.44
N ALA A 87 -2.44 -7.81 -0.95
CA ALA A 87 -1.55 -6.98 -0.14
C ALA A 87 -2.29 -6.18 0.95
N PHE A 88 -3.43 -5.55 0.61
CA PHE A 88 -4.13 -4.69 1.57
C PHE A 88 -4.58 -5.42 2.85
N PRO A 89 -5.23 -6.60 2.78
CA PRO A 89 -5.62 -7.34 3.97
C PRO A 89 -4.41 -7.83 4.75
N LEU A 90 -3.33 -8.25 4.09
CA LEU A 90 -2.10 -8.66 4.77
C LEU A 90 -1.49 -7.49 5.57
N ILE A 91 -1.46 -6.28 5.01
CA ILE A 91 -0.94 -5.10 5.69
C ILE A 91 -1.83 -4.74 6.90
N ILE A 92 -3.16 -4.75 6.74
CA ILE A 92 -4.10 -4.48 7.86
C ILE A 92 -3.95 -5.54 8.96
N ILE A 93 -3.99 -6.82 8.59
CA ILE A 93 -3.83 -7.93 9.53
C ILE A 93 -2.47 -7.84 10.21
N GLY A 94 -1.41 -7.55 9.46
CA GLY A 94 -0.06 -7.39 10.01
C GLY A 94 0.04 -6.26 11.01
N ALA A 95 -0.57 -5.10 10.73
CA ALA A 95 -0.57 -3.95 11.63
C ALA A 95 -1.34 -4.26 12.93
N VAL A 96 -2.55 -4.82 12.82
CA VAL A 96 -3.38 -5.18 13.97
C VAL A 96 -2.75 -6.29 14.81
N THR A 97 -2.28 -7.36 14.16
CA THR A 97 -1.62 -8.46 14.87
C THR A 97 -0.25 -8.06 15.40
N GLY A 98 0.43 -7.07 14.81
CA GLY A 98 1.69 -6.50 15.29
C GLY A 98 1.58 -5.84 16.66
N LEU A 99 0.40 -5.30 17.02
CA LEU A 99 0.14 -4.75 18.35
C LEU A 99 0.20 -5.81 19.46
N PHE A 100 -0.19 -7.05 19.16
CA PHE A 100 -0.35 -8.12 20.17
C PHE A 100 0.67 -9.25 20.02
N LYS A 101 0.94 -9.67 18.78
CA LYS A 101 1.81 -10.79 18.38
C LYS A 101 2.99 -10.28 17.54
N GLY A 102 3.72 -9.31 18.09
CA GLY A 102 4.80 -8.54 17.47
C GLY A 102 5.51 -9.20 16.28
N LYS A 103 6.26 -10.29 16.51
CA LYS A 103 7.04 -10.95 15.44
C LYS A 103 6.20 -11.44 14.27
N PHE A 104 5.08 -12.10 14.56
CA PHE A 104 4.24 -12.69 13.52
C PHE A 104 3.48 -11.61 12.74
N GLY A 105 2.94 -10.61 13.46
CA GLY A 105 2.21 -9.53 12.81
C GLY A 105 3.07 -8.63 11.95
N HIS A 106 4.24 -8.23 12.45
CA HIS A 106 5.20 -7.45 11.66
C HIS A 106 5.71 -8.23 10.44
N GLY A 107 5.91 -9.55 10.58
CA GLY A 107 6.26 -10.43 9.46
C GLY A 107 5.18 -10.48 8.37
N ILE A 108 3.91 -10.70 8.76
CA ILE A 108 2.78 -10.67 7.81
C ILE A 108 2.67 -9.32 7.13
N GLY A 109 2.81 -8.23 7.90
CA GLY A 109 2.78 -6.87 7.38
C GLY A 109 3.85 -6.61 6.32
N LEU A 110 5.09 -7.06 6.56
CA LEU A 110 6.18 -6.97 5.58
C LEU A 110 5.88 -7.76 4.31
N VAL A 111 5.35 -8.98 4.42
CA VAL A 111 4.95 -9.75 3.24
C VAL A 111 3.89 -8.98 2.43
N GLY A 112 2.91 -8.39 3.11
CA GLY A 112 1.93 -7.51 2.47
C GLY A 112 2.58 -6.31 1.76
N MET A 113 3.55 -5.64 2.40
CA MET A 113 4.29 -4.52 1.79
C MET A 113 5.11 -4.95 0.57
N VAL A 114 5.74 -6.12 0.59
CA VAL A 114 6.46 -6.68 -0.57
C VAL A 114 5.49 -6.92 -1.72
N ILE A 115 4.36 -7.58 -1.47
CA ILE A 115 3.34 -7.86 -2.50
C ILE A 115 2.80 -6.55 -3.07
N LEU A 116 2.54 -5.55 -2.22
CA LEU A 116 2.13 -4.22 -2.65
C LEU A 116 3.21 -3.58 -3.55
N THR A 117 4.48 -3.64 -3.16
CA THR A 117 5.59 -3.11 -3.98
C THR A 117 5.66 -3.79 -5.34
N LEU A 118 5.52 -5.12 -5.38
CA LEU A 118 5.52 -5.89 -6.62
C LEU A 118 4.32 -5.50 -7.50
N ALA A 119 3.14 -5.30 -6.91
CA ALA A 119 1.98 -4.77 -7.62
C ALA A 119 2.25 -3.39 -8.22
N LEU A 120 2.96 -2.52 -7.49
CA LEU A 120 3.30 -1.18 -7.97
C LEU A 120 4.32 -1.19 -9.11
N VAL A 121 5.36 -2.04 -8.99
CA VAL A 121 6.48 -2.08 -9.94
C VAL A 121 6.11 -2.84 -11.21
N TYR A 122 5.37 -3.95 -11.09
CA TYR A 122 5.09 -4.87 -12.20
C TYR A 122 3.63 -4.85 -12.67
N GLY A 123 2.72 -4.26 -11.90
CA GLY A 123 1.30 -4.21 -12.24
C GLY A 123 0.94 -3.26 -13.37
N ASN A 124 1.74 -2.21 -13.57
CA ASN A 124 1.57 -1.27 -14.67
C ASN A 124 2.54 -1.64 -15.79
N GLY A 125 2.04 -2.33 -16.81
CA GLY A 125 2.84 -2.85 -17.91
C GLY A 125 3.86 -1.85 -18.46
N ARG A 126 5.14 -2.20 -18.36
CA ARG A 126 6.31 -1.71 -19.13
C ARG A 126 6.45 -0.20 -19.41
N SER A 127 5.78 0.69 -18.70
CA SER A 127 6.06 2.12 -18.79
C SER A 127 7.12 2.49 -17.77
N THR A 128 8.30 2.89 -18.26
CA THR A 128 9.50 3.35 -17.52
C THR A 128 9.27 4.69 -16.81
N GLY A 129 8.19 4.81 -16.05
CA GLY A 129 7.91 5.96 -15.20
C GLY A 129 8.69 5.88 -13.88
N SER A 130 9.04 7.05 -13.31
CA SER A 130 9.58 7.12 -11.95
C SER A 130 8.48 6.79 -10.93
N LEU A 131 8.69 5.76 -10.10
CA LEU A 131 7.79 5.41 -9.01
C LEU A 131 7.93 6.45 -7.89
N ARG A 132 6.89 7.26 -7.68
CA ARG A 132 6.84 8.18 -6.54
C ARG A 132 6.08 7.55 -5.40
N ILE A 133 6.69 7.56 -4.22
CA ILE A 133 6.19 6.91 -3.01
C ILE A 133 5.87 7.98 -1.97
N GLY A 134 4.76 7.81 -1.24
CA GLY A 134 4.36 8.71 -0.16
C GLY A 134 5.16 8.45 1.12
N SER A 135 5.29 9.46 1.97
CA SER A 135 6.00 9.30 3.25
C SER A 135 5.30 8.31 4.17
N GLY A 136 3.98 8.18 4.12
CA GLY A 136 3.25 7.18 4.92
C GLY A 136 3.55 5.75 4.48
N TYR A 137 3.75 5.50 3.19
CA TYR A 137 4.22 4.20 2.71
C TYR A 137 5.63 3.86 3.25
N LEU A 138 6.56 4.83 3.25
CA LEU A 138 7.90 4.64 3.81
C LEU A 138 7.84 4.39 5.32
N LEU A 139 6.99 5.14 6.04
CA LEU A 139 6.77 4.93 7.47
C LEU A 139 6.19 3.53 7.76
N ALA A 140 5.31 3.01 6.91
CA ALA A 140 4.80 1.64 7.05
C ALA A 140 5.92 0.60 6.88
N TRP A 141 6.82 0.78 5.90
CA TRP A 141 8.01 -0.06 5.73
C TRP A 141 8.93 -0.03 6.94
N VAL A 142 9.23 1.17 7.45
CA VAL A 142 10.08 1.37 8.63
C VAL A 142 9.42 0.75 9.86
N GLY A 143 8.13 1.00 10.07
CA GLY A 143 7.36 0.48 11.20
C GLY A 143 7.36 -1.05 11.23
N PHE A 144 7.02 -1.72 10.13
CA PHE A 144 7.05 -3.17 10.11
C PHE A 144 8.48 -3.75 10.23
N SER A 145 9.49 -3.13 9.61
CA SER A 145 10.88 -3.60 9.68
C SER A 145 11.44 -3.49 11.10
N VAL A 146 11.30 -2.32 11.73
CA VAL A 146 11.74 -2.08 13.12
C VAL A 146 10.95 -2.96 14.08
N GLY A 147 9.65 -3.10 13.87
CA GLY A 147 8.78 -3.98 14.65
C GLY A 147 9.23 -5.44 14.59
N LEU A 148 9.57 -5.95 13.40
CA LEU A 148 10.06 -7.30 13.22
C LEU A 148 11.43 -7.50 13.89
N VAL A 149 12.40 -6.65 13.58
CA VAL A 149 13.77 -6.72 14.14
C VAL A 149 13.73 -6.66 15.66
N SER A 150 13.07 -5.65 16.23
CA SER A 150 12.96 -5.50 17.69
C SER A 150 12.31 -6.71 18.35
N SER A 151 11.28 -7.30 17.74
CA SER A 151 10.63 -8.48 18.26
C SER A 151 11.44 -9.78 18.11
N ALA A 152 12.36 -9.85 17.15
CA ALA A 152 13.20 -11.01 16.89
C ALA A 152 14.44 -11.07 17.80
N PHE A 153 15.02 -9.93 18.14
CA PHE A 153 16.21 -9.83 18.99
C PHE A 153 15.92 -9.82 20.50
N GLN A 154 14.65 -9.70 20.90
CA GLN A 154 14.25 -9.72 22.30
C GLN A 154 13.91 -11.15 22.74
N LYS A 155 14.92 -11.88 23.21
CA LYS A 155 14.76 -13.12 24.00
C LYS A 155 13.86 -12.87 25.22
#